data_AF-A0A9J6GML9-F1
#
_entry.id   AF-A0A9J6GML9-F1
#
_cell.length_a   1.000
_cell.length_b   1.000
_cell.length_c   1.000
_cell.angle_alpha   90.00
_cell.angle_beta   90.00
_cell.angle_gamma   90.00
#
_symmetry.space_group_name_H-M   'P 1'
#
loop_
_entity.id
_entity.type
_entity.pdbx_description
1 polymer ?
#
loop_
_entity_poly.entity_id
_entity_poly.type
_entity_poly.pdbx_seq_one_letter_code
_entity_poly.pdbx_strand_id
1 'polypeptide(L)'
;MDKTWVNASHTTSRVWVDETVERYDQAKRRGLSTGLKNPSGRGGRLIVIHCGNENGFVEGAGVVFRAKKGTRDYHEEMNGAHFEKWLTETLLPRLPSNSVIVIDNALYHSVKDNKVPRMSSLKKDMQDWLTQNGIAWTQGMVKAELMQLVERVPTRWDTYRVDCIVEAAGHKVLRAPPYHCQLNPIELIWGDMKGFFAQENRTFKMQLLEDLVWKGINQVTAAKWKANVQHTENEEKKMAKLHHIIDNVVDNISPVVINMQGDGSSDDTSMSDGDLECEPLSWD
;
A
#
# COMPACT_ATOMS: atom_id res chain seq x y z
N MET A 1 -1.34 8.90 2.48
CA MET A 1 -2.48 8.43 1.66
C MET A 1 -2.31 6.95 1.42
N ASP A 2 -3.36 6.24 1.08
CA ASP A 2 -3.30 4.81 0.75
C ASP A 2 -4.63 4.33 0.13
N LYS A 3 -4.61 3.10 -0.39
CA LYS A 3 -5.75 2.34 -0.87
C LYS A 3 -6.01 1.12 0.02
N THR A 4 -7.29 0.90 0.34
CA THR A 4 -7.75 -0.36 0.94
C THR A 4 -8.86 -1.02 0.13
N TRP A 5 -9.27 -2.21 0.54
CA TRP A 5 -10.40 -2.91 -0.05
C TRP A 5 -11.27 -3.59 1.01
N VAL A 6 -12.55 -3.77 0.67
CA VAL A 6 -13.52 -4.49 1.49
C VAL A 6 -14.38 -5.40 0.61
N ASN A 7 -14.62 -6.63 1.07
CA ASN A 7 -15.42 -7.61 0.36
C ASN A 7 -16.89 -7.58 0.83
N ALA A 8 -17.83 -8.01 -0.03
CA ALA A 8 -19.24 -8.14 0.29
C ALA A 8 -19.50 -8.98 1.54
N SER A 9 -18.70 -10.04 1.73
CA SER A 9 -18.81 -10.94 2.88
C SER A 9 -18.01 -10.51 4.11
N HIS A 10 -17.43 -9.31 4.13
CA HIS A 10 -16.59 -8.86 5.24
C HIS A 10 -17.41 -8.79 6.53
N THR A 11 -17.07 -9.62 7.52
CA THR A 11 -17.82 -9.83 8.77
C THR A 11 -16.86 -10.30 9.86
N THR A 12 -17.31 -10.32 11.12
CA THR A 12 -16.51 -10.86 12.23
C THR A 12 -16.22 -12.34 12.03
N SER A 13 -15.00 -12.77 12.39
CA SER A 13 -14.57 -14.17 12.31
C SER A 13 -15.30 -15.08 13.29
N ARG A 14 -15.80 -14.50 14.39
CA ARG A 14 -16.58 -15.18 15.43
C ARG A 14 -17.99 -14.60 15.48
N VAL A 15 -18.96 -15.50 15.61
CA VAL A 15 -20.39 -15.19 15.80
C VAL A 15 -20.95 -16.15 16.84
N TRP A 16 -21.85 -15.67 17.68
CA TRP A 16 -22.57 -16.52 18.62
C TRP A 16 -23.51 -17.44 17.85
N VAL A 17 -23.37 -18.75 18.07
CA VAL A 17 -24.24 -19.79 17.50
C VAL A 17 -24.98 -20.45 18.65
N ASP A 18 -26.31 -20.52 18.54
CA ASP A 18 -27.13 -21.27 19.48
C ASP A 18 -27.05 -22.76 19.13
N GLU A 19 -26.36 -23.55 19.94
CA GLU A 19 -26.17 -24.98 19.76
C GLU A 19 -27.44 -25.79 20.08
N THR A 20 -28.48 -25.18 20.67
CA THR A 20 -29.75 -25.86 21.00
C THR A 20 -30.72 -25.94 19.82
N VAL A 21 -30.40 -25.26 18.72
CA VAL A 21 -31.22 -25.16 17.51
C VAL A 21 -30.56 -25.94 16.38
N GLU A 22 -30.99 -27.17 16.16
CA GLU A 22 -30.39 -28.06 15.16
C GLU A 22 -30.80 -27.71 13.71
N ARG A 23 -31.97 -27.07 13.54
CA ARG A 23 -32.54 -26.76 12.23
C ARG A 23 -33.29 -25.43 12.19
N TYR A 24 -33.26 -24.77 11.02
CA TYR A 24 -33.93 -23.50 10.77
C TYR A 24 -35.45 -23.55 11.01
N ASP A 25 -36.11 -24.65 10.63
CA ASP A 25 -37.55 -24.82 10.80
C ASP A 25 -37.97 -24.96 12.27
N GLN A 26 -37.12 -25.59 13.10
CA GLN A 26 -37.29 -25.65 14.55
C GLN A 26 -37.18 -24.26 15.19
N ALA A 27 -36.18 -23.47 14.79
CA ALA A 27 -36.01 -22.09 15.24
C ALA A 27 -37.24 -21.24 14.90
N LYS A 28 -37.67 -21.32 13.64
CA LYS A 28 -38.81 -20.54 13.12
C LYS A 28 -40.13 -20.87 13.83
N ARG A 29 -40.39 -22.15 14.15
CA ARG A 29 -41.59 -22.56 14.92
C ARG A 29 -41.57 -22.05 16.37
N ARG A 30 -40.39 -21.81 16.94
CA ARG A 30 -40.21 -21.26 18.29
C ARG A 30 -40.10 -19.73 18.32
N GLY A 31 -40.24 -19.05 17.17
CA GLY A 31 -40.04 -17.60 17.05
C GLY A 31 -38.57 -17.16 17.20
N LEU A 32 -37.62 -18.09 17.12
CA LEU A 32 -36.18 -17.86 17.25
C LEU A 32 -35.53 -17.72 15.88
N SER A 33 -34.40 -17.00 15.83
CA SER A 33 -33.55 -16.85 14.64
C SER A 33 -32.30 -17.72 14.79
N THR A 34 -31.82 -18.35 13.71
CA THR A 34 -30.57 -19.12 13.69
C THR A 34 -29.31 -18.25 13.57
N GLY A 35 -29.43 -16.94 13.79
CA GLY A 35 -28.35 -15.97 13.56
C GLY A 35 -28.07 -15.70 12.08
N LEU A 36 -27.12 -14.79 11.84
CA LEU A 36 -26.66 -14.49 10.48
C LEU A 36 -25.80 -15.60 9.93
N LYS A 37 -26.21 -16.16 8.79
CA LYS A 37 -25.38 -17.13 8.06
C LYS A 37 -24.33 -16.37 7.26
N ASN A 38 -23.05 -16.63 7.54
CA ASN A 38 -21.95 -16.08 6.76
C ASN A 38 -22.04 -16.53 5.29
N PRO A 39 -21.73 -15.64 4.32
CA PRO A 39 -21.71 -16.02 2.91
C PRO A 39 -20.66 -17.09 2.62
N SER A 40 -20.94 -18.01 1.69
CA SER A 40 -20.03 -19.09 1.29
C SER A 40 -18.91 -18.64 0.33
N GLY A 41 -18.54 -17.35 0.33
CA GLY A 41 -17.48 -16.80 -0.52
C GLY A 41 -17.28 -15.30 -0.32
N ARG A 42 -16.15 -14.75 -0.80
CA ARG A 42 -15.77 -13.34 -0.61
C ARG A 42 -16.77 -12.35 -1.25
N GLY A 43 -17.45 -12.75 -2.32
CA GLY A 43 -18.40 -11.88 -3.03
C GLY A 43 -17.70 -10.75 -3.81
N GLY A 44 -18.45 -9.70 -4.16
CA GLY A 44 -17.88 -8.53 -4.83
C GLY A 44 -16.95 -7.74 -3.90
N ARG A 45 -16.07 -6.92 -4.46
CA ARG A 45 -15.10 -6.11 -3.71
C ARG A 45 -15.29 -4.63 -4.02
N LEU A 46 -15.19 -3.79 -3.00
CA LEU A 46 -15.02 -2.35 -3.13
C LEU A 46 -13.56 -2.00 -2.89
N ILE A 47 -13.05 -1.08 -3.69
CA ILE A 47 -11.75 -0.45 -3.51
C ILE A 47 -12.02 0.96 -3.01
N VAL A 48 -11.25 1.37 -2.00
CA VAL A 48 -11.33 2.69 -1.37
C VAL A 48 -9.95 3.32 -1.48
N ILE A 49 -9.88 4.54 -2.01
CA ILE A 49 -8.67 5.37 -1.96
C ILE A 49 -8.99 6.68 -1.26
N HIS A 50 -8.10 7.09 -0.36
CA HIS A 50 -8.26 8.36 0.35
C HIS A 50 -6.91 8.91 0.83
N CYS A 51 -6.91 10.21 1.14
CA CYS A 51 -5.86 10.89 1.89
C CYS A 51 -6.44 11.53 3.15
N GLY A 52 -5.66 11.57 4.23
CA GLY A 52 -5.99 12.28 5.46
C GLY A 52 -4.73 12.75 6.17
N ASN A 53 -4.91 13.62 7.16
CA ASN A 53 -3.87 14.15 8.04
C ASN A 53 -4.44 14.27 9.47
N GLU A 54 -3.71 14.91 10.39
CA GLU A 54 -4.15 15.07 11.79
C GLU A 54 -5.50 15.78 11.97
N ASN A 55 -5.99 16.51 10.96
CA ASN A 55 -7.28 17.18 10.97
C ASN A 55 -8.42 16.32 10.41
N GLY A 56 -8.14 15.08 10.00
CA GLY A 56 -9.13 14.16 9.43
C GLY A 56 -8.83 13.78 7.99
N PHE A 57 -9.81 13.12 7.38
CA PHE A 57 -9.83 12.88 5.94
C PHE A 57 -9.92 14.20 5.16
N VAL A 58 -9.20 14.31 4.06
CA VAL A 58 -9.28 15.48 3.16
C VAL A 58 -10.65 15.49 2.47
N GLU A 59 -11.47 16.49 2.78
CA GLU A 59 -12.86 16.56 2.32
C GLU A 59 -12.97 16.44 0.80
N GLY A 60 -13.82 15.52 0.31
CA GLY A 60 -14.03 15.28 -1.11
C GLY A 60 -12.87 14.59 -1.83
N ALA A 61 -11.85 14.10 -1.11
CA ALA A 61 -10.76 13.33 -1.69
C ALA A 61 -11.00 11.81 -1.74
N GLY A 62 -12.01 11.31 -1.03
CA GLY A 62 -12.34 9.89 -1.01
C GLY A 62 -12.94 9.42 -2.33
N VAL A 63 -12.50 8.26 -2.81
CA VAL A 63 -13.13 7.57 -3.95
C VAL A 63 -13.38 6.11 -3.57
N VAL A 64 -14.60 5.66 -3.80
CA VAL A 64 -15.03 4.26 -3.62
C VAL A 64 -15.51 3.75 -4.97
N PHE A 65 -15.01 2.59 -5.40
CA PHE A 65 -15.47 1.98 -6.63
C PHE A 65 -15.46 0.46 -6.53
N ARG A 66 -16.32 -0.17 -7.33
CA ARG A 66 -16.47 -1.62 -7.36
C ARG A 66 -15.43 -2.26 -8.27
N ALA A 67 -14.83 -3.34 -7.75
CA ALA A 67 -13.93 -4.17 -8.52
C ALA A 67 -14.67 -4.94 -9.64
N LYS A 68 -14.03 -5.11 -10.81
CA LYS A 68 -14.61 -5.90 -11.92
C LYS A 68 -14.55 -7.39 -11.55
N LYS A 69 -15.49 -8.18 -12.09
CA LYS A 69 -15.51 -9.64 -11.85
C LYS A 69 -14.36 -10.29 -12.63
N GLY A 70 -13.49 -11.03 -11.94
CA GLY A 70 -12.52 -11.97 -12.56
C GLY A 70 -11.06 -11.81 -12.11
N THR A 71 -10.70 -10.73 -11.43
CA THR A 71 -9.33 -10.46 -10.98
C THR A 71 -9.14 -11.00 -9.55
N ARG A 72 -8.26 -12.00 -9.39
CA ARG A 72 -7.80 -12.43 -8.04
C ARG A 72 -6.91 -11.36 -7.42
N ASP A 73 -6.11 -10.70 -8.26
CA ASP A 73 -5.22 -9.60 -7.91
C ASP A 73 -5.89 -8.23 -8.16
N TYR A 74 -6.06 -7.45 -7.10
CA TYR A 74 -6.70 -6.13 -7.13
C TYR A 74 -5.72 -5.01 -7.50
N HIS A 75 -4.42 -5.31 -7.62
CA HIS A 75 -3.45 -4.37 -8.18
C HIS A 75 -3.71 -4.12 -9.67
N GLU A 76 -4.44 -4.99 -10.37
CA GLU A 76 -4.77 -4.81 -11.79
C GLU A 76 -5.86 -3.74 -12.06
N GLU A 77 -6.76 -3.49 -11.09
CA GLU A 77 -7.92 -2.62 -11.33
C GLU A 77 -7.70 -1.16 -10.93
N MET A 78 -6.89 -0.93 -9.90
CA MET A 78 -6.25 0.36 -9.69
C MET A 78 -4.97 0.39 -10.51
N ASN A 79 -5.09 0.65 -11.81
CA ASN A 79 -3.93 0.91 -12.64
C ASN A 79 -3.37 2.32 -12.38
N GLY A 80 -2.12 2.55 -12.79
CA GLY A 80 -1.46 3.86 -12.61
C GLY A 80 -2.27 5.04 -13.16
N ALA A 81 -3.04 4.84 -14.23
CA ALA A 81 -3.87 5.89 -14.82
C ALA A 81 -5.03 6.33 -13.91
N HIS A 82 -5.73 5.39 -13.26
CA HIS A 82 -6.77 5.75 -12.28
C HIS A 82 -6.17 6.48 -11.07
N PHE A 83 -4.99 6.04 -10.62
CA PHE A 83 -4.29 6.70 -9.52
C PHE A 83 -3.85 8.12 -9.89
N GLU A 84 -3.20 8.30 -11.03
CA GLU A 84 -2.78 9.63 -11.51
C GLU A 84 -3.97 10.56 -11.68
N LYS A 85 -5.09 10.06 -12.22
CA LYS A 85 -6.32 10.84 -12.36
C LYS A 85 -6.87 11.28 -11.00
N TRP A 86 -6.96 10.36 -10.03
CA TRP A 86 -7.38 10.70 -8.68
C TRP A 86 -6.43 11.70 -8.03
N LEU A 87 -5.12 11.49 -8.15
CA LEU A 87 -4.10 12.38 -7.60
C LEU A 87 -4.26 13.79 -8.16
N THR A 88 -4.29 13.92 -9.49
CA THR A 88 -4.30 15.22 -10.20
C THR A 88 -5.63 15.95 -10.12
N GLU A 89 -6.75 15.27 -10.38
CA GLU A 89 -8.06 15.92 -10.47
C GLU A 89 -8.77 16.02 -9.11
N THR A 90 -8.43 15.13 -8.18
CA THR A 90 -9.14 15.02 -6.90
C THR A 90 -8.28 15.47 -5.73
N LEU A 91 -7.13 14.84 -5.48
CA LEU A 91 -6.36 15.10 -4.27
C LEU A 91 -5.64 16.46 -4.29
N LEU A 92 -4.76 16.69 -5.27
CA LEU A 92 -3.86 17.85 -5.29
C LEU A 92 -4.60 19.20 -5.19
N PRO A 93 -5.74 19.43 -5.87
CA PRO A 93 -6.48 20.70 -5.77
C PRO A 93 -7.05 20.98 -4.36
N ARG A 94 -7.11 19.96 -3.49
CA ARG A 94 -7.70 20.04 -2.14
C ARG A 94 -6.64 20.10 -1.05
N LEU A 95 -5.36 19.99 -1.40
CA LEU A 95 -4.27 20.05 -0.43
C LEU A 95 -3.86 21.50 -0.14
N PRO A 96 -3.50 21.83 1.12
CA PRO A 96 -2.81 23.06 1.42
C PRO A 96 -1.48 23.15 0.67
N SER A 97 -1.08 24.36 0.25
CA SER A 97 0.21 24.62 -0.39
C SER A 97 1.38 24.03 0.40
N ASN A 98 2.41 23.52 -0.28
CA ASN A 98 3.61 22.96 0.34
C ASN A 98 3.38 21.71 1.23
N SER A 99 2.27 21.00 1.03
CA SER A 99 2.03 19.69 1.68
C SER A 99 3.10 18.64 1.32
N VAL A 100 3.36 17.73 2.28
CA VAL A 100 4.12 16.49 2.06
C VAL A 100 3.14 15.33 1.96
N ILE A 101 3.20 14.57 0.89
CA ILE A 101 2.33 13.42 0.62
C ILE A 101 3.12 12.15 0.92
N VAL A 102 2.68 11.44 1.96
CA VAL A 102 3.23 10.12 2.32
C VAL A 102 2.56 9.04 1.47
N ILE A 103 3.36 8.24 0.76
CA ILE A 103 2.93 7.15 -0.12
C ILE A 103 3.73 5.87 0.16
N ASP A 104 3.14 4.70 -0.12
CA ASP A 104 3.85 3.42 -0.09
C ASP A 104 4.59 3.16 -1.42
N ASN A 105 5.23 1.98 -1.54
CA ASN A 105 6.05 1.62 -2.70
C ASN A 105 5.33 0.74 -3.72
N ALA A 106 3.99 0.80 -3.80
CA ALA A 106 3.24 0.07 -4.81
C ALA A 106 3.78 0.32 -6.24
N LEU A 107 3.75 -0.71 -7.10
CA LEU A 107 4.37 -0.67 -8.43
C LEU A 107 3.92 0.54 -9.27
N TYR A 108 2.64 0.92 -9.17
CA TYR A 108 2.08 2.06 -9.89
C TYR A 108 2.51 3.43 -9.32
N HIS A 109 3.00 3.51 -8.09
CA HIS A 109 3.65 4.73 -7.56
C HIS A 109 5.09 4.87 -8.05
N SER A 110 5.69 3.77 -8.49
CA SER A 110 7.10 3.68 -8.87
C SER A 110 7.30 3.66 -10.39
N VAL A 111 6.29 4.10 -11.15
CA VAL A 111 6.40 4.30 -12.59
C VAL A 111 7.37 5.44 -12.85
N LYS A 112 8.42 5.15 -13.63
CA LYS A 112 9.46 6.11 -13.98
C LYS A 112 8.98 6.98 -15.14
N ASP A 113 9.12 8.30 -15.00
CA ASP A 113 8.77 9.24 -16.07
C ASP A 113 9.90 9.30 -17.12
N ASN A 114 11.15 9.32 -16.65
CA ASN A 114 12.34 9.31 -17.49
C ASN A 114 13.10 7.98 -17.38
N LYS A 115 12.52 6.89 -17.90
CA LYS A 115 13.10 5.55 -17.77
C LYS A 115 14.45 5.47 -18.47
N VAL A 116 15.52 5.41 -17.69
CA VAL A 116 16.89 5.22 -18.19
C VAL A 116 16.97 3.93 -19.02
N PRO A 117 17.39 4.00 -20.30
CA PRO A 117 17.54 2.83 -21.17
C PRO A 117 18.54 1.83 -20.58
N ARG A 118 18.36 0.54 -20.89
CA ARG A 118 19.32 -0.54 -20.59
C ARG A 118 19.80 -1.16 -21.89
N MET A 119 20.84 -2.00 -21.87
CA MET A 119 21.29 -2.72 -23.06
C MET A 119 20.20 -3.57 -23.74
N SER A 120 19.18 -3.99 -22.99
CA SER A 120 17.98 -4.66 -23.50
C SER A 120 16.99 -3.73 -24.22
N SER A 121 17.04 -2.41 -23.98
CA SER A 121 16.20 -1.41 -24.67
C SER A 121 16.47 -1.33 -26.16
N LEU A 122 15.52 -0.85 -26.95
CA LEU A 122 15.72 -0.65 -28.38
C LEU A 122 16.74 0.48 -28.62
N LYS A 123 17.46 0.40 -29.75
CA LYS A 123 18.43 1.44 -30.14
C LYS A 123 17.73 2.80 -30.27
N LYS A 124 16.51 2.80 -30.81
CA LYS A 124 15.68 4.01 -30.94
C LYS A 124 15.35 4.63 -29.58
N ASP A 125 14.96 3.83 -28.59
CA ASP A 125 14.64 4.34 -27.26
C ASP A 125 15.86 5.01 -26.61
N MET A 126 17.07 4.46 -26.81
CA MET A 126 18.31 5.09 -26.35
C MET A 126 18.55 6.45 -27.03
N GLN A 127 18.32 6.53 -28.34
CA GLN A 127 18.46 7.76 -29.14
C GLN A 127 17.46 8.83 -28.72
N ASP A 128 16.18 8.45 -28.58
CA ASP A 128 15.10 9.33 -28.15
C ASP A 128 15.39 9.85 -26.74
N TRP A 129 15.82 8.98 -25.82
CA TRP A 129 16.20 9.37 -24.46
C TRP A 129 17.39 10.33 -24.42
N LEU A 130 18.47 10.07 -25.18
CA LEU A 130 19.62 10.97 -25.25
C LEU A 130 19.21 12.34 -25.82
N THR A 131 18.35 12.36 -26.83
CA THR A 131 17.82 13.59 -27.43
C THR A 131 16.98 14.39 -26.43
N GLN A 132 16.06 13.73 -25.71
CA GLN A 132 15.21 14.34 -24.69
C GLN A 132 16.01 14.93 -23.53
N ASN A 133 17.13 14.29 -23.16
CA ASN A 133 18.03 14.76 -22.11
C ASN A 133 19.11 15.75 -22.64
N GLY A 134 19.03 16.17 -23.91
CA GLY A 134 19.92 17.17 -24.49
C GLY A 134 21.35 16.68 -24.75
N ILE A 135 21.57 15.38 -24.87
CA ILE A 135 22.89 14.75 -25.06
C ILE A 135 23.11 14.47 -26.54
N ALA A 136 24.21 14.98 -27.08
CA ALA A 136 24.58 14.76 -28.47
C ALA A 136 24.95 13.30 -28.73
N TRP A 137 24.40 12.73 -29.80
CA TRP A 137 24.71 11.39 -30.32
C TRP A 137 24.70 11.41 -31.85
N THR A 138 25.26 10.38 -32.49
CA THR A 138 25.31 10.30 -33.96
C THR A 138 24.65 9.02 -34.49
N GLN A 139 24.07 9.08 -35.69
CA GLN A 139 23.31 7.96 -36.29
C GLN A 139 24.12 6.66 -36.44
N GLY A 140 25.44 6.80 -36.64
CA GLY A 140 26.38 5.69 -36.77
C GLY A 140 26.64 4.92 -35.47
N MET A 141 26.35 5.51 -34.30
CA MET A 141 26.69 4.89 -33.02
C MET A 141 25.96 3.55 -32.82
N VAL A 142 26.66 2.52 -32.36
CA VAL A 142 26.06 1.24 -31.97
C VAL A 142 25.44 1.33 -30.57
N LYS A 143 24.60 0.36 -30.19
CA LYS A 143 23.96 0.34 -28.86
C LYS A 143 24.97 0.50 -27.71
N ALA A 144 26.14 -0.13 -27.82
CA ALA A 144 27.18 -0.05 -26.79
C ALA A 144 27.70 1.39 -26.63
N GLU A 145 27.92 2.12 -27.72
CA GLU A 145 28.39 3.52 -27.69
C GLU A 145 27.30 4.46 -27.16
N LEU A 146 26.04 4.24 -27.56
CA LEU A 146 24.90 4.98 -27.01
C LEU A 146 24.75 4.72 -25.49
N MET A 147 24.93 3.48 -25.06
CA MET A 147 24.87 3.11 -23.65
C MET A 147 25.98 3.77 -22.82
N GLN A 148 27.20 3.88 -23.37
CA GLN A 148 28.28 4.64 -22.73
C GLN A 148 27.92 6.11 -22.52
N LEU A 149 27.16 6.72 -23.45
CA LEU A 149 26.64 8.07 -23.26
C LEU A 149 25.58 8.10 -22.15
N VAL A 150 24.66 7.14 -22.13
CA VAL A 150 23.62 7.01 -21.08
C VAL A 150 24.25 6.83 -19.70
N GLU A 151 25.29 6.00 -19.54
CA GLU A 151 25.96 5.74 -18.26
C GLU A 151 26.74 6.95 -17.71
N ARG A 152 27.15 7.88 -18.58
CA ARG A 152 27.82 9.13 -18.16
C ARG A 152 26.85 10.14 -17.54
N VAL A 153 25.55 9.89 -17.65
CA VAL A 153 24.49 10.74 -17.12
C VAL A 153 24.24 10.28 -15.68
N PRO A 154 24.68 11.03 -14.64
CA PRO A 154 24.45 10.63 -13.26
C PRO A 154 22.98 10.28 -12.99
N THR A 155 22.70 9.13 -12.39
CA THR A 155 21.35 8.53 -12.19
C THR A 155 20.33 9.36 -11.40
N ARG A 156 20.63 10.60 -11.04
CA ARG A 156 19.74 11.57 -10.38
C ARG A 156 18.50 11.97 -11.20
N TRP A 157 18.39 11.54 -12.47
CA TRP A 157 17.20 11.73 -13.31
C TRP A 157 16.22 10.55 -13.29
N ASP A 158 16.42 9.56 -12.42
CA ASP A 158 15.51 8.44 -12.24
C ASP A 158 14.31 8.85 -11.38
N THR A 159 13.54 9.84 -11.84
CA THR A 159 12.38 10.37 -11.12
C THR A 159 11.14 9.55 -11.41
N TYR A 160 10.32 9.39 -10.37
CA TYR A 160 9.01 8.77 -10.51
C TYR A 160 8.00 9.78 -11.02
N ARG A 161 7.12 9.31 -11.89
CA ARG A 161 6.06 10.11 -12.51
C ARG A 161 5.15 10.77 -11.47
N VAL A 162 4.83 10.05 -10.40
CA VAL A 162 4.06 10.59 -9.27
C VAL A 162 4.80 11.76 -8.63
N ASP A 163 6.10 11.61 -8.39
CA ASP A 163 6.93 12.63 -7.77
C ASP A 163 6.96 13.90 -8.65
N CYS A 164 7.11 13.76 -9.97
CA CYS A 164 7.03 14.89 -10.92
C CYS A 164 5.67 15.61 -10.86
N ILE A 165 4.57 14.86 -10.83
CA ILE A 165 3.21 15.42 -10.77
C ILE A 165 3.00 16.21 -9.47
N VAL A 166 3.44 15.65 -8.35
CA VAL A 166 3.31 16.25 -7.02
C VAL A 166 4.19 17.49 -6.89
N GLU A 167 5.43 17.45 -7.38
CA GLU A 167 6.35 18.58 -7.39
C GLU A 167 5.84 19.73 -8.27
N ALA A 168 5.31 19.42 -9.46
CA ALA A 168 4.71 20.41 -10.35
C ALA A 168 3.50 21.13 -9.72
N ALA A 169 2.80 20.47 -8.79
CA ALA A 169 1.71 21.06 -8.01
C ALA A 169 2.19 21.82 -6.75
N GLY A 170 3.51 21.92 -6.50
CA GLY A 170 4.08 22.63 -5.35
C GLY A 170 4.08 21.83 -4.06
N HIS A 171 4.11 20.50 -4.15
CA HIS A 171 4.12 19.57 -3.01
C HIS A 171 5.36 18.68 -3.03
N LYS A 172 5.56 17.88 -1.98
CA LYS A 172 6.66 16.89 -1.91
C LYS A 172 6.12 15.49 -1.66
N VAL A 173 6.81 14.49 -2.19
CA VAL A 173 6.54 13.08 -1.89
C VAL A 173 7.49 12.59 -0.80
N LEU A 174 6.95 11.86 0.17
CA LEU A 174 7.72 11.06 1.12
C LEU A 174 7.31 9.59 0.95
N ARG A 175 8.27 8.71 0.67
CA ARG A 175 8.00 7.28 0.52
C ARG A 175 8.20 6.57 1.86
N ALA A 176 7.20 5.80 2.27
CA ALA A 176 7.31 4.95 3.45
C ALA A 176 8.35 3.85 3.21
N PRO A 177 9.10 3.43 4.25
CA PRO A 177 9.98 2.27 4.16
C PRO A 177 9.20 1.01 3.73
N PRO A 178 9.78 0.16 2.85
CA PRO A 178 9.15 -1.11 2.48
C PRO A 178 8.81 -1.96 3.70
N TYR A 179 7.65 -2.62 3.70
CA TYR A 179 7.21 -3.52 4.77
C TYR A 179 6.99 -2.89 6.15
N HIS A 180 6.89 -1.56 6.23
CA HIS A 180 6.64 -0.84 7.49
C HIS A 180 5.29 -0.09 7.48
N CYS A 181 4.17 -0.82 7.39
CA CYS A 181 2.83 -0.21 7.37
C CYS A 181 2.49 0.57 8.66
N GLN A 182 3.10 0.24 9.80
CA GLN A 182 3.01 1.01 11.04
C GLN A 182 3.51 2.46 10.92
N LEU A 183 4.35 2.73 9.91
CA LEU A 183 4.84 4.06 9.58
C LEU A 183 3.93 4.84 8.62
N ASN A 184 2.74 4.30 8.29
CA ASN A 184 1.72 4.97 7.49
C ASN A 184 0.41 5.07 8.29
N PRO A 185 0.07 6.24 8.87
CA PRO A 185 -1.05 6.37 9.82
C PRO A 185 -2.42 5.95 9.25
N ILE A 186 -2.60 6.06 7.93
CA ILE A 186 -3.87 5.68 7.28
C ILE A 186 -4.12 4.17 7.33
N GLU A 187 -3.08 3.34 7.44
CA GLU A 187 -3.23 1.88 7.59
C GLU A 187 -3.93 1.52 8.90
N LEU A 188 -3.64 2.26 9.98
CA LEU A 188 -4.32 2.14 11.26
C LEU A 188 -5.80 2.57 11.14
N ILE A 189 -6.06 3.64 10.39
CA ILE A 189 -7.42 4.10 10.09
C ILE A 189 -8.19 3.04 9.28
N TRP A 190 -7.54 2.36 8.34
CA TRP A 190 -8.12 1.24 7.62
C TRP A 190 -8.42 0.05 8.52
N GLY A 191 -7.55 -0.27 9.47
CA GLY A 191 -7.79 -1.29 10.50
C GLY A 191 -9.09 -1.02 11.26
N ASP A 192 -9.24 0.19 11.77
CA ASP A 192 -10.44 0.64 12.47
C ASP A 192 -11.70 0.55 11.61
N MET A 193 -11.62 1.02 10.37
CA MET A 193 -12.75 0.98 9.44
C MET A 193 -13.14 -0.45 9.09
N LYS A 194 -12.17 -1.35 8.90
CA LYS A 194 -12.44 -2.78 8.66
C LYS A 194 -13.07 -3.45 9.89
N GLY A 195 -12.69 -3.04 11.10
CA GLY A 195 -13.37 -3.47 12.33
C GLY A 195 -14.84 -3.04 12.35
N PHE A 196 -15.10 -1.76 12.05
CA PHE A 196 -16.45 -1.22 11.92
C PHE A 196 -17.28 -1.97 10.85
N PHE A 197 -16.71 -2.21 9.66
CA PHE A 197 -17.39 -2.95 8.60
C PHE A 197 -17.73 -4.38 9.03
N ALA A 198 -16.81 -5.07 9.71
CA ALA A 198 -17.03 -6.42 10.19
C ALA A 198 -18.18 -6.46 11.21
N GLN A 199 -18.28 -5.43 12.06
CA GLN A 199 -19.33 -5.32 13.08
C GLN A 199 -20.68 -4.90 12.52
N GLU A 200 -20.77 -4.16 11.42
CA GLU A 200 -22.04 -3.59 10.94
C GLU A 200 -22.59 -4.26 9.67
N ASN A 201 -21.76 -5.00 8.92
CA ASN A 201 -22.20 -5.64 7.68
C ASN A 201 -23.09 -6.86 7.96
N ARG A 202 -24.42 -6.66 7.89
CA ARG A 202 -25.44 -7.71 8.11
C ARG A 202 -26.08 -8.26 6.85
N THR A 203 -25.90 -7.60 5.71
CA THR A 203 -26.69 -7.88 4.50
C THR A 203 -25.88 -8.52 3.38
N PHE A 204 -24.56 -8.33 3.38
CA PHE A 204 -23.64 -8.81 2.37
C PHE A 204 -23.98 -8.33 0.95
N LYS A 205 -24.73 -7.22 0.82
CA LYS A 205 -25.12 -6.60 -0.45
C LYS A 205 -24.16 -5.46 -0.79
N MET A 206 -23.70 -5.41 -2.04
CA MET A 206 -22.72 -4.41 -2.49
C MET A 206 -23.18 -2.96 -2.33
N GLN A 207 -24.44 -2.64 -2.65
CA GLN A 207 -24.98 -1.28 -2.51
C GLN A 207 -24.95 -0.82 -1.05
N LEU A 208 -25.40 -1.68 -0.13
CA LEU A 208 -25.40 -1.39 1.30
C LEU A 208 -23.97 -1.37 1.89
N LEU A 209 -23.04 -2.13 1.29
CA LEU A 209 -21.64 -2.05 1.67
C LEU A 209 -21.02 -0.70 1.27
N GLU A 210 -21.37 -0.15 0.10
CA GLU A 210 -20.91 1.16 -0.34
C GLU A 210 -21.40 2.27 0.61
N ASP A 211 -22.68 2.24 0.99
CA ASP A 211 -23.24 3.14 2.00
C ASP A 211 -22.51 2.98 3.35
N LEU A 212 -22.19 1.74 3.73
CA LEU A 212 -21.47 1.44 4.96
C LEU A 212 -20.02 1.95 4.93
N VAL A 213 -19.35 1.88 3.79
CA VAL A 213 -18.00 2.44 3.60
C VAL A 213 -18.02 3.94 3.81
N TRP A 214 -18.97 4.66 3.19
CA TRP A 214 -19.11 6.11 3.38
C TRP A 214 -19.50 6.47 4.81
N LYS A 215 -20.36 5.69 5.45
CA LYS A 215 -20.66 5.82 6.88
C LYS A 215 -19.40 5.66 7.73
N GLY A 216 -18.55 4.67 7.42
CA GLY A 216 -17.28 4.44 8.09
C GLY A 216 -16.31 5.62 7.93
N ILE A 217 -16.14 6.14 6.71
CA ILE A 217 -15.31 7.32 6.44
C ILE A 217 -15.79 8.52 7.30
N ASN A 218 -17.10 8.78 7.33
CA ASN A 218 -17.68 9.90 8.06
C ASN A 218 -17.61 9.75 9.59
N GLN A 219 -17.44 8.54 10.11
CA GLN A 219 -17.27 8.30 11.54
C GLN A 219 -15.83 8.51 12.02
N VAL A 220 -14.85 8.48 11.12
CA VAL A 220 -13.45 8.72 11.49
C VAL A 220 -13.27 10.20 11.80
N THR A 221 -13.00 10.50 13.07
CA THR A 221 -12.83 11.87 13.55
C THR A 221 -11.39 12.36 13.38
N ALA A 222 -11.22 13.69 13.37
CA ALA A 222 -9.91 14.33 13.44
C ALA A 222 -9.10 13.87 14.67
N ALA A 223 -9.76 13.70 15.82
CA ALA A 223 -9.12 13.20 17.04
C ALA A 223 -8.50 11.81 16.85
N LYS A 224 -9.20 10.91 16.12
CA LYS A 224 -8.69 9.58 15.83
C LYS A 224 -7.51 9.62 14.86
N TRP A 225 -7.60 10.45 13.82
CA TRP A 225 -6.49 10.72 12.92
C TRP A 225 -5.25 11.22 13.66
N LYS A 226 -5.42 12.22 14.53
CA LYS A 226 -4.34 12.78 15.33
C LYS A 226 -3.69 11.72 16.23
N ALA A 227 -4.49 10.88 16.89
CA ALA A 227 -3.97 9.79 17.71
C ALA A 227 -3.13 8.78 16.90
N ASN A 228 -3.58 8.40 15.69
CA ASN A 228 -2.85 7.48 14.83
C ASN A 228 -1.58 8.09 14.24
N VAL A 229 -1.59 9.39 13.89
CA VAL A 229 -0.39 10.13 13.48
C VAL A 229 0.64 10.14 14.61
N GLN A 230 0.21 10.47 15.84
CA GLN A 230 1.08 10.45 17.01
C GLN A 230 1.64 9.06 17.32
N HIS A 231 0.84 8.00 17.15
CA HIS A 231 1.31 6.63 17.29
C HIS A 231 2.43 6.32 16.29
N THR A 232 2.24 6.64 15.01
CA THR A 232 3.26 6.45 13.97
C THR A 232 4.55 7.23 14.28
N GLU A 233 4.47 8.50 14.70
CA GLU A 233 5.65 9.28 15.10
C GLU A 233 6.39 8.65 16.30
N ASN A 234 5.66 8.04 17.22
CA ASN A 234 6.26 7.36 18.37
C ASN A 234 6.93 6.06 17.96
N GLU A 235 6.35 5.29 17.05
CA GLU A 235 6.99 4.09 16.48
C GLU A 235 8.26 4.46 15.71
N GLU A 236 8.24 5.53 14.91
CA GLU A 236 9.43 6.05 14.23
C GLU A 236 10.54 6.40 15.24
N LYS A 237 10.21 7.15 16.30
CA LYS A 237 11.18 7.50 17.36
C LYS A 237 11.75 6.27 18.06
N LYS A 238 10.97 5.21 18.27
CA LYS A 238 11.46 3.95 18.85
C LYS A 238 12.44 3.27 17.90
N MET A 239 12.11 3.19 16.62
CA MET A 239 12.99 2.59 15.60
C MET A 239 14.30 3.37 15.47
N ALA A 240 14.25 4.71 15.44
CA ALA A 240 15.45 5.54 15.37
C ALA A 240 16.37 5.32 16.58
N LYS A 241 15.81 5.21 17.80
CA LYS A 241 16.57 4.89 19.01
C LYS A 241 17.23 3.51 18.93
N LEU A 242 16.52 2.50 18.46
CA LEU A 242 17.06 1.15 18.28
C LEU A 242 18.22 1.16 17.27
N HIS A 243 18.09 1.88 16.16
CA HIS A 243 19.13 2.01 15.16
C HIS A 243 20.42 2.59 15.76
N HIS A 244 20.31 3.68 16.53
CA HIS A 244 21.46 4.25 17.24
C HIS A 244 22.10 3.29 18.25
N ILE A 245 21.31 2.45 18.92
CA ILE A 245 21.86 1.43 19.84
C ILE A 245 22.61 0.35 19.06
N ILE A 246 22.04 -0.12 17.94
CA ILE A 246 22.68 -1.13 17.08
C ILE A 246 24.01 -0.61 16.55
N ASP A 247 24.07 0.61 16.01
CA ASP A 247 25.32 1.20 15.51
C ASP A 247 26.39 1.23 16.61
N ASN A 248 26.03 1.74 17.80
CA ASN A 248 26.95 1.76 18.93
C ASN A 248 27.41 0.35 19.34
N VAL A 249 26.54 -0.66 19.28
CA VAL A 249 26.92 -2.04 19.62
C VAL A 249 27.83 -2.64 18.55
N VAL A 250 27.52 -2.45 17.27
CA VAL A 250 28.33 -2.93 16.14
C VAL A 250 29.72 -2.32 16.18
N ASP A 251 29.83 -1.01 16.43
CA ASP A 251 31.12 -0.32 16.54
C ASP A 251 31.95 -0.78 17.75
N ASN A 252 31.28 -1.25 18.80
CA ASN A 252 31.93 -1.77 20.02
C ASN A 252 32.20 -3.29 19.98
N ILE A 253 31.71 -4.02 18.96
CA ILE A 253 32.04 -5.43 18.76
C ILE A 253 33.32 -5.51 17.93
N SER A 254 34.40 -5.99 18.55
CA SER A 254 35.62 -6.38 17.83
C SER A 254 35.27 -7.41 16.74
N PRO A 255 35.86 -7.33 15.53
CA PRO A 255 35.56 -8.24 14.45
C PRO A 255 35.79 -9.69 14.89
N VAL A 256 34.72 -10.49 14.87
CA VAL A 256 34.80 -11.93 15.11
C VAL A 256 35.47 -12.57 13.91
N VAL A 257 36.76 -12.87 14.03
CA VAL A 257 37.51 -13.62 13.01
C VAL A 257 37.05 -15.08 13.07
N ILE A 258 36.11 -15.44 12.20
CA ILE A 258 35.73 -16.84 11.99
C ILE A 258 36.86 -17.47 11.16
N ASN A 259 37.71 -18.26 11.82
CA ASN A 259 38.77 -18.98 11.14
C ASN A 259 38.15 -20.18 10.41
N MET A 260 37.97 -20.07 9.10
CA MET A 260 37.41 -21.14 8.25
C MET A 260 38.46 -22.21 7.95
N GLN A 261 38.95 -22.91 8.97
CA GLN A 261 39.69 -24.16 8.80
C GLN A 261 39.05 -25.24 9.66
N GLY A 262 38.33 -26.15 9.01
CA GLY A 262 37.76 -27.34 9.62
C GLY A 262 36.58 -27.88 8.82
N ASP A 263 36.86 -28.90 8.00
CA ASP A 263 35.88 -29.69 7.23
C ASP A 263 34.66 -30.11 8.06
N GLY A 264 33.45 -29.97 7.50
CA GLY A 264 32.24 -30.50 8.12
C GLY A 264 30.95 -30.19 7.37
N SER A 265 30.58 -31.09 6.47
CA SER A 265 29.23 -31.41 5.95
C SER A 265 28.30 -30.26 5.51
N SER A 266 28.10 -30.16 4.20
CA SER A 266 27.06 -29.35 3.57
C SER A 266 25.71 -30.06 3.69
N ASP A 267 24.88 -29.68 4.66
CA ASP A 267 23.44 -29.98 4.64
C ASP A 267 22.72 -28.82 3.95
N ASP A 268 22.38 -29.01 2.67
CA ASP A 268 21.48 -28.14 1.91
C ASP A 268 20.06 -28.28 2.46
N THR A 269 19.69 -27.42 3.42
CA THR A 269 18.28 -27.15 3.71
C THR A 269 17.80 -26.01 2.83
N SER A 270 17.05 -26.35 1.77
CA SER A 270 16.31 -25.41 0.95
C SER A 270 15.27 -24.66 1.79
N MET A 271 15.51 -23.37 1.99
CA MET A 271 14.52 -22.44 2.52
C MET A 271 13.46 -22.20 1.44
N SER A 272 12.31 -22.83 1.59
CA SER A 272 11.10 -22.51 0.82
C SER A 272 10.65 -21.12 1.23
N ASP A 273 10.58 -20.19 0.26
CA ASP A 273 9.89 -18.90 0.40
C ASP A 273 8.42 -19.18 0.71
N GLY A 274 8.06 -19.11 2.00
CA GLY A 274 6.69 -19.10 2.45
C GLY A 274 6.14 -17.68 2.31
N ASP A 275 5.13 -17.51 1.47
CA ASP A 275 4.31 -16.30 1.38
C ASP A 275 3.81 -15.90 2.78
N LEU A 276 4.47 -14.94 3.40
CA LEU A 276 4.00 -14.28 4.62
C LEU A 276 2.92 -13.27 4.23
N GLU A 277 1.69 -13.76 4.08
CA GLU A 277 0.51 -12.91 4.20
C GLU A 277 0.55 -12.23 5.57
N CYS A 278 0.63 -10.89 5.58
CA CYS A 278 0.43 -10.09 6.79
C CYS A 278 -1.01 -10.29 7.27
N GLU A 279 -1.20 -11.20 8.21
CA GLU A 279 -2.45 -11.29 8.96
C GLU A 279 -2.64 -10.01 9.80
N PRO A 280 -3.88 -9.52 9.92
CA PRO A 280 -4.17 -8.33 10.72
C PRO A 280 -3.88 -8.63 12.20
N LEU A 281 -3.03 -7.80 12.81
CA LEU A 281 -2.75 -7.81 14.24
C LEU A 281 -4.07 -7.74 15.03
N SER A 282 -4.41 -8.85 15.69
CA SER A 282 -5.43 -8.89 16.73
C SER A 282 -4.83 -8.33 18.01
N TRP A 283 -5.38 -7.23 18.51
CA TRP A 283 -5.13 -6.79 19.88
C TRP A 283 -6.32 -7.28 20.71
N ASP A 284 -6.02 -8.11 21.72
CA ASP A 284 -6.96 -8.53 22.76
C ASP A 284 -7.47 -7.34 23.59
#